data_AF-A0A952DXW5-F1
#
_entry.id   AF-A0A952DXW5-F1
#
_cell.length_a   1.000
_cell.length_b   1.000
_cell.length_c   1.000
_cell.angle_alpha   90.00
_cell.angle_beta   90.00
_cell.angle_gamma   90.00
#
_symmetry.space_group_name_H-M   'P 1'
#
loop_
_entity.id
_entity.type
_entity.pdbx_description
1 polymer ?
#
loop_
_entity_poly.entity_id
_entity_poly.type
_entity_poly.pdbx_seq_one_letter_code
_entity_poly.pdbx_strand_id
1 'polypeptide(L)'
;MRFFFSASVHGKRLFEPNYKLIAQEVKRLGHEIDATTVLNQDPKEMDTWNEQTSLDFHKKVMNGMKKADGLLIEASHASIGVGFNLASAVQLGKPVIIFFSGKEEPHLFRTLEKINDKFQVVRYTTVEQLRKEIPPALAFATENQDTRFNFFISPEHAKYLDWIAQTYKMSRSVYLRRLINKEMDKMAEEFSMSDLI
;
A
#
# COMPACT_ATOMS: atom_id res chain seq x y z
N MET A 1 -8.96 1.53 -6.90
CA MET A 1 -7.55 1.16 -6.65
C MET A 1 -7.33 -0.30 -6.97
N ARG A 2 -6.12 -0.63 -7.43
CA ARG A 2 -5.60 -1.98 -7.59
C ARG A 2 -4.68 -2.33 -6.43
N PHE A 3 -4.99 -3.40 -5.70
CA PHE A 3 -4.17 -3.90 -4.62
C PHE A 3 -3.35 -5.13 -5.03
N PHE A 4 -2.13 -5.24 -4.52
CA PHE A 4 -1.38 -6.49 -4.53
C PHE A 4 -1.44 -7.14 -3.16
N PHE A 5 -1.85 -8.40 -3.09
CA PHE A 5 -1.97 -9.15 -1.86
C PHE A 5 -0.79 -10.11 -1.67
N SER A 6 -0.12 -9.97 -0.53
CA SER A 6 1.01 -10.82 -0.12
C SER A 6 0.73 -11.44 1.24
N ALA A 7 1.00 -12.71 1.37
CA ALA A 7 0.95 -13.44 2.63
C ALA A 7 1.87 -14.65 2.54
N SER A 8 2.05 -15.35 3.66
CA SER A 8 2.84 -16.59 3.66
C SER A 8 2.06 -17.69 2.94
N VAL A 9 2.64 -18.27 1.89
CA VAL A 9 2.03 -19.44 1.22
C VAL A 9 1.90 -20.59 2.24
N HIS A 10 2.96 -20.90 3.00
CA HIS A 10 2.91 -21.87 4.11
C HIS A 10 1.86 -21.52 5.18
N GLY A 11 1.64 -20.23 5.42
CA GLY A 11 0.60 -19.71 6.32
C GLY A 11 -0.83 -20.08 5.91
N LYS A 12 -1.09 -20.44 4.65
CA LYS A 12 -2.41 -20.91 4.18
C LYS A 12 -2.97 -22.05 5.02
N ARG A 13 -2.11 -22.93 5.55
CA ARG A 13 -2.52 -24.06 6.40
C ARG A 13 -3.36 -23.63 7.61
N LEU A 14 -3.17 -22.39 8.08
CA LEU A 14 -3.85 -21.83 9.25
C LEU A 14 -4.78 -20.67 8.90
N PHE A 15 -4.42 -19.86 7.90
CA PHE A 15 -5.05 -18.57 7.64
C PHE A 15 -5.71 -18.45 6.26
N GLU A 16 -5.81 -19.53 5.48
CA GLU A 16 -6.46 -19.48 4.16
C GLU A 16 -7.88 -18.89 4.17
N PRO A 17 -8.76 -19.18 5.15
CA PRO A 17 -10.08 -18.53 5.24
C PRO A 17 -9.97 -17.00 5.32
N ASN A 18 -8.99 -16.49 6.07
CA ASN A 18 -8.76 -15.05 6.23
C ASN A 18 -8.24 -14.43 4.92
N TYR A 19 -7.37 -15.14 4.20
CA TYR A 19 -6.84 -14.66 2.92
C TYR A 19 -7.96 -14.53 1.88
N LYS A 20 -8.83 -15.54 1.82
CA LYS A 20 -10.01 -15.53 0.94
C LYS A 20 -10.97 -14.41 1.32
N LEU A 21 -11.22 -14.21 2.62
CA LEU A 21 -12.06 -13.13 3.11
C LEU A 21 -11.54 -11.75 2.69
N ILE A 22 -10.25 -11.49 2.90
CA ILE A 22 -9.61 -10.22 2.49
C ILE A 22 -9.81 -9.99 1.00
N ALA A 23 -9.48 -10.98 0.16
CA ALA A 23 -9.61 -10.86 -1.29
C ALA A 23 -11.07 -10.67 -1.75
N GLN A 24 -12.03 -11.30 -1.09
CA GLN A 24 -13.44 -11.16 -1.40
C GLN A 24 -13.98 -9.78 -1.01
N GLU A 25 -13.66 -9.28 0.19
CA GLU A 25 -14.13 -7.97 0.65
C GLU A 25 -13.55 -6.83 -0.17
N VAL A 26 -12.27 -6.90 -0.55
CA VAL A 26 -11.64 -5.90 -1.42
C VAL A 26 -12.37 -5.79 -2.76
N LYS A 27 -12.70 -6.94 -3.37
CA LYS A 27 -13.49 -6.98 -4.61
C LYS A 27 -14.92 -6.46 -4.40
N ARG A 28 -15.57 -6.87 -3.30
CA ARG A 28 -16.94 -6.44 -2.96
C ARG A 28 -17.04 -4.92 -2.81
N LEU A 29 -15.98 -4.28 -2.34
CA LEU A 29 -15.88 -2.83 -2.17
C LEU A 29 -15.47 -2.09 -3.45
N GLY A 30 -15.40 -2.78 -4.60
CA GLY A 30 -15.14 -2.15 -5.91
C GLY A 30 -13.66 -1.94 -6.25
N HIS A 31 -12.75 -2.54 -5.49
CA HIS A 31 -11.31 -2.48 -5.77
C HIS A 31 -10.82 -3.72 -6.54
N GLU A 32 -9.78 -3.55 -7.35
CA GLU A 32 -9.09 -4.68 -7.97
C GLU A 32 -8.08 -5.28 -6.99
N ILE A 33 -7.85 -6.60 -7.07
CA ILE A 33 -6.85 -7.28 -6.24
C ILE A 33 -6.15 -8.40 -7.01
N ASP A 34 -4.81 -8.38 -7.03
CA ASP A 34 -3.99 -9.52 -7.41
C ASP A 34 -3.57 -10.29 -6.15
N ALA A 35 -4.18 -11.46 -5.97
CA ALA A 35 -3.86 -12.39 -4.89
C ALA A 35 -3.32 -13.73 -5.44
N THR A 36 -2.96 -13.78 -6.73
CA THR A 36 -2.64 -15.03 -7.43
C THR A 36 -1.35 -15.68 -6.93
N THR A 37 -0.40 -14.87 -6.47
CA THR A 37 0.88 -15.31 -5.90
C THR A 37 0.73 -15.97 -4.53
N VAL A 38 -0.45 -15.88 -3.90
CA VAL A 38 -0.73 -16.54 -2.62
C VAL A 38 -1.82 -17.58 -2.80
N LEU A 39 -3.02 -17.19 -3.26
CA LEU A 39 -4.19 -18.06 -3.25
C LEU A 39 -4.05 -19.25 -4.19
N ASN A 40 -3.36 -19.09 -5.33
CA ASN A 40 -3.21 -20.14 -6.32
C ASN A 40 -1.95 -21.00 -6.13
N GLN A 41 -1.20 -20.80 -5.03
CA GLN A 41 0.01 -21.56 -4.75
C GLN A 41 -0.25 -22.65 -3.70
N ASP A 42 0.30 -23.84 -3.90
CA ASP A 42 0.33 -24.90 -2.90
C ASP A 42 1.69 -24.87 -2.15
N PRO A 43 1.70 -24.83 -0.80
CA PRO A 43 2.93 -24.88 -0.02
C PRO A 43 3.83 -26.09 -0.36
N LYS A 44 3.24 -27.26 -0.60
CA LYS A 44 3.99 -28.50 -0.89
C LYS A 44 4.66 -28.44 -2.26
N GLU A 45 3.99 -27.85 -3.25
CA GLU A 45 4.58 -27.64 -4.57
C GLU A 45 5.75 -26.65 -4.48
N MET A 46 5.56 -25.57 -3.72
CA MET A 46 6.58 -24.54 -3.52
C MET A 46 7.88 -25.10 -2.91
N ASP A 47 7.76 -26.04 -1.97
CA ASP A 47 8.92 -26.71 -1.35
C ASP A 47 9.75 -27.55 -2.36
N THR A 48 9.17 -27.88 -3.52
CA THR A 48 9.82 -28.67 -4.58
C THR A 48 10.34 -27.83 -5.75
N TRP A 49 10.21 -26.51 -5.68
CA TRP A 49 10.62 -25.63 -6.78
C TRP A 49 12.13 -25.65 -6.99
N ASN A 50 12.50 -25.67 -8.27
CA ASN A 50 13.88 -25.40 -8.67
C ASN A 50 14.18 -23.88 -8.63
N GLU A 51 15.44 -23.54 -8.84
CA GLU A 51 15.93 -22.16 -8.82
C GLU A 51 15.18 -21.27 -9.84
N GLN A 52 15.02 -21.75 -11.08
CA GLN A 52 14.36 -20.98 -12.15
C GLN A 52 12.91 -20.65 -11.80
N THR A 53 12.16 -21.62 -11.27
CA THR A 53 10.76 -21.44 -10.85
C THR A 53 10.69 -20.42 -9.70
N SER A 54 11.61 -20.50 -8.75
CA SER A 54 11.71 -19.55 -7.64
C SER A 54 12.01 -18.12 -8.11
N LEU A 55 12.93 -17.99 -9.08
CA LEU A 55 13.28 -16.70 -9.69
C LEU A 55 12.10 -16.08 -10.44
N ASP A 56 11.37 -16.87 -11.23
CA ASP A 56 10.23 -16.38 -12.00
C ASP A 56 9.05 -16.02 -11.10
N PHE A 57 8.81 -16.79 -10.04
CA PHE A 57 7.85 -16.44 -9.00
C PHE A 57 8.22 -15.12 -8.33
N HIS A 58 9.49 -14.92 -7.96
CA HIS A 58 9.95 -13.68 -7.36
C HIS A 58 9.74 -12.48 -8.30
N LYS A 59 10.09 -12.60 -9.58
CA LYS A 59 9.83 -11.56 -10.59
C LYS A 59 8.33 -11.24 -10.70
N LYS A 60 7.47 -12.27 -10.67
CA LYS A 60 6.02 -12.10 -10.70
C LYS A 60 5.52 -11.29 -9.51
N VAL A 61 5.97 -11.62 -8.30
CA VAL A 61 5.64 -10.89 -7.07
C VAL A 61 6.07 -9.43 -7.18
N MET A 62 7.33 -9.16 -7.52
CA MET A 62 7.86 -7.80 -7.61
C MET A 62 7.15 -6.97 -8.70
N ASN A 63 6.82 -7.58 -9.83
CA ASN A 63 6.08 -6.91 -10.90
C ASN A 63 4.63 -6.61 -10.49
N GLY A 64 3.96 -7.53 -9.77
CA GLY A 64 2.63 -7.30 -9.22
C GLY A 64 2.62 -6.14 -8.23
N MET A 65 3.56 -6.15 -7.28
CA MET A 65 3.75 -5.05 -6.33
C MET A 65 4.00 -3.70 -7.02
N LYS A 66 4.82 -3.66 -8.09
CA LYS A 66 5.09 -2.44 -8.87
C LYS A 66 3.87 -1.92 -9.63
N LYS A 67 2.96 -2.78 -10.07
CA LYS A 67 1.76 -2.40 -10.83
C LYS A 67 0.55 -2.01 -9.97
N ALA A 68 0.55 -2.36 -8.68
CA ALA A 68 -0.54 -2.05 -7.76
C ALA A 68 -0.48 -0.61 -7.23
N ASP A 69 -1.62 -0.03 -6.88
CA ASP A 69 -1.71 1.27 -6.20
C ASP A 69 -1.37 1.17 -4.71
N GLY A 70 -1.71 0.03 -4.10
CA GLY A 70 -1.46 -0.25 -2.69
C GLY A 70 -1.20 -1.73 -2.44
N LEU A 71 -0.73 -2.05 -1.23
CA LEU A 71 -0.43 -3.43 -0.85
C LEU A 71 -1.22 -3.85 0.38
N LEU A 72 -1.66 -5.10 0.34
CA LEU A 72 -2.34 -5.78 1.42
C LEU A 72 -1.42 -6.92 1.87
N ILE A 73 -0.98 -6.90 3.12
CA ILE A 73 -0.05 -7.87 3.66
C ILE A 73 -0.70 -8.61 4.82
N GLU A 74 -0.90 -9.92 4.70
CA GLU A 74 -1.29 -10.75 5.83
C GLU A 74 -0.04 -11.33 6.50
N ALA A 75 0.20 -10.95 7.74
CA ALA A 75 1.46 -11.20 8.45
C ALA A 75 1.27 -12.02 9.75
N SER A 76 0.18 -12.76 9.88
CA SER A 76 -0.06 -13.61 11.07
C SER A 76 0.90 -14.78 11.17
N HIS A 77 1.37 -15.27 10.02
CA HIS A 77 2.39 -16.31 9.94
C HIS A 77 3.73 -15.68 9.56
N ALA A 78 4.74 -15.86 10.43
CA ALA A 78 6.08 -15.34 10.19
C ALA A 78 6.68 -15.97 8.91
N SER A 79 7.14 -15.12 8.00
CA SER A 79 7.72 -15.56 6.73
C SER A 79 8.75 -14.55 6.23
N ILE A 80 9.94 -15.04 5.88
CA ILE A 80 11.01 -14.22 5.31
C ILE A 80 10.54 -13.54 4.01
N GLY A 81 9.83 -14.27 3.16
CA GLY A 81 9.29 -13.73 1.91
C GLY A 81 8.30 -12.60 2.15
N VAL A 82 7.41 -12.73 3.14
CA VAL A 82 6.47 -11.66 3.51
C VAL A 82 7.21 -10.45 4.06
N GLY A 83 8.21 -10.66 4.92
CA GLY A 83 9.06 -9.58 5.45
C GLY A 83 9.82 -8.82 4.34
N PHE A 84 10.36 -9.55 3.37
CA PHE A 84 11.01 -8.97 2.19
C PHE A 84 10.03 -8.15 1.34
N ASN A 85 8.82 -8.67 1.11
CA ASN A 85 7.77 -7.96 0.37
C ASN A 85 7.32 -6.70 1.11
N LEU A 86 7.19 -6.76 2.44
CA LEU A 86 6.89 -5.59 3.27
C LEU A 86 7.97 -4.51 3.14
N ALA A 87 9.25 -4.87 3.28
CA ALA A 87 10.37 -3.92 3.12
C ALA A 87 10.41 -3.32 1.69
N SER A 88 10.15 -4.13 0.68
CA SER A 88 10.06 -3.70 -0.71
C SER A 88 8.88 -2.74 -0.94
N ALA A 89 7.74 -2.98 -0.27
CA ALA A 89 6.58 -2.09 -0.33
C ALA A 89 6.89 -0.70 0.24
N VAL A 90 7.60 -0.65 1.37
CA VAL A 90 8.10 0.60 1.98
C VAL A 90 8.95 1.38 0.96
N GLN A 91 9.90 0.71 0.31
CA GLN A 91 10.79 1.35 -0.68
C GLN A 91 10.04 1.86 -1.91
N LEU A 92 9.02 1.12 -2.38
CA LEU A 92 8.15 1.55 -3.47
C LEU A 92 7.27 2.76 -3.08
N GLY A 93 7.19 3.10 -1.79
CA GLY A 93 6.47 4.28 -1.32
C GLY A 93 4.95 4.18 -1.43
N LYS A 94 4.45 2.94 -1.52
CA LYS A 94 3.02 2.64 -1.68
C LYS A 94 2.33 2.53 -0.33
N PRO A 95 1.03 2.86 -0.24
CA PRO A 95 0.25 2.55 0.95
C PRO A 95 0.23 1.05 1.22
N VAL A 96 0.41 0.68 2.49
CA VAL A 96 0.47 -0.71 2.94
C VAL A 96 -0.48 -0.91 4.11
N ILE A 97 -1.41 -1.84 3.94
CA ILE A 97 -2.27 -2.34 5.01
C ILE A 97 -1.74 -3.70 5.44
N ILE A 98 -1.42 -3.83 6.73
CA ILE A 98 -0.90 -5.06 7.33
C ILE A 98 -1.99 -5.66 8.20
N PHE A 99 -2.48 -6.84 7.84
CA PHE A 99 -3.41 -7.62 8.66
C PHE A 99 -2.63 -8.58 9.56
N PHE A 100 -2.96 -8.59 10.86
CA PHE A 100 -2.31 -9.44 11.85
C PHE A 100 -3.32 -10.04 12.85
N SER A 101 -3.33 -11.36 12.92
CA SER A 101 -4.12 -12.17 13.85
C SER A 101 -3.36 -12.36 15.16
N GLY A 102 -3.65 -11.55 16.16
CA GLY A 102 -2.99 -11.69 17.46
C GLY A 102 -3.36 -10.65 18.51
N LYS A 103 -3.19 -11.05 19.77
CA LYS A 103 -3.44 -10.19 20.94
C LYS A 103 -2.27 -9.26 21.26
N GLU A 104 -1.05 -9.67 20.96
CA GLU A 104 0.15 -8.87 21.18
C GLU A 104 0.73 -8.43 19.85
N GLU A 105 0.95 -7.14 19.71
CA GLU A 105 1.47 -6.57 18.47
C GLU A 105 2.98 -6.79 18.37
N PRO A 106 3.50 -7.36 17.26
CA PRO A 106 4.91 -7.43 16.99
C PRO A 106 5.55 -6.05 17.08
N HIS A 107 6.70 -5.95 17.76
CA HIS A 107 7.40 -4.67 17.99
C HIS A 107 7.61 -3.84 16.71
N LEU A 108 7.86 -4.52 15.59
CA LEU A 108 8.07 -3.88 14.30
C LEU A 108 6.85 -3.07 13.83
N PHE A 109 5.64 -3.60 14.00
CA PHE A 109 4.41 -2.97 13.50
C PHE A 109 4.11 -1.65 14.20
N ARG A 110 4.33 -1.59 15.53
CA ARG A 110 4.21 -0.37 16.34
C ARG A 110 5.11 0.77 15.85
N THR A 111 6.24 0.39 15.28
CA THR A 111 7.27 1.33 14.83
C THR A 111 6.98 1.78 13.40
N LEU A 112 6.48 0.89 12.53
CA LEU A 112 6.17 1.20 11.14
C LEU A 112 5.06 2.24 11.00
N GLU A 113 3.95 2.12 11.74
CA GLU A 113 2.85 3.10 11.68
C GLU A 113 3.30 4.51 12.11
N LYS A 114 4.28 4.61 13.03
CA LYS A 114 4.77 5.90 13.52
C LYS A 114 5.76 6.58 12.58
N ILE A 115 6.47 5.80 11.77
CA ILE A 115 7.51 6.30 10.87
C ILE A 115 6.93 6.61 9.48
N ASN A 116 5.81 5.99 9.10
CA ASN A 116 5.24 6.14 7.77
C ASN A 116 3.71 6.24 7.84
N ASP A 117 3.19 7.41 7.50
CA ASP A 117 1.76 7.73 7.41
C ASP A 117 1.02 6.93 6.34
N LYS A 118 1.73 6.24 5.45
CA LYS A 118 1.15 5.33 4.46
C LYS A 118 0.97 3.90 4.96
N PHE A 119 1.28 3.63 6.24
CA PHE A 119 1.21 2.30 6.84
C PHE A 119 0.07 2.23 7.84
N GLN A 120 -0.69 1.15 7.76
CA GLN A 120 -1.74 0.84 8.71
C GLN A 120 -1.66 -0.62 9.12
N VAL A 121 -1.73 -0.88 10.41
CA VAL A 121 -1.73 -2.21 11.00
C VAL A 121 -3.12 -2.50 11.51
N VAL A 122 -3.80 -3.41 10.83
CA VAL A 122 -5.12 -3.91 11.19
C VAL A 122 -4.96 -5.18 12.01
N ARG A 123 -5.25 -5.07 13.30
CA ARG A 123 -5.22 -6.20 14.22
C ARG A 123 -6.59 -6.84 14.32
N TYR A 124 -6.61 -8.17 14.31
CA TYR A 124 -7.82 -8.93 14.51
C TYR A 124 -7.58 -10.18 15.35
N THR A 125 -8.64 -10.69 15.95
CA THR A 125 -8.62 -11.98 16.68
C THR A 125 -9.69 -12.94 16.18
N THR A 126 -10.72 -12.43 15.50
CA THR A 126 -11.79 -13.21 14.89
C THR A 126 -12.03 -12.80 13.43
N VAL A 127 -12.71 -13.67 12.68
CA VAL A 127 -13.05 -13.44 11.28
C VAL A 127 -14.05 -12.29 11.13
N GLU A 128 -14.97 -12.14 12.09
CA GLU A 128 -15.96 -11.07 12.13
C GLU A 128 -15.27 -9.71 12.36
N GLN A 129 -14.26 -9.67 13.22
CA GLN A 129 -13.46 -8.47 13.43
C GLN A 129 -12.71 -8.13 12.14
N LEU A 130 -12.02 -9.10 11.52
CA LEU A 130 -11.34 -8.89 10.24
C LEU A 130 -12.28 -8.30 9.18
N ARG A 131 -13.50 -8.85 9.04
CA ARG A 131 -14.50 -8.33 8.10
C ARG A 131 -14.88 -6.87 8.38
N LYS A 132 -15.00 -6.48 9.65
CA LYS A 132 -15.33 -5.11 10.06
C LYS A 132 -14.20 -4.12 9.81
N GLU A 133 -12.95 -4.56 9.94
CA GLU A 133 -11.78 -3.69 9.81
C GLU A 133 -11.32 -3.49 8.35
N ILE A 134 -11.65 -4.39 7.43
CA ILE A 134 -11.25 -4.24 6.01
C ILE A 134 -11.77 -2.94 5.37
N PRO A 135 -13.07 -2.58 5.46
CA PRO A 135 -13.57 -1.35 4.85
C PRO A 135 -12.86 -0.06 5.32
N PRO A 136 -12.73 0.24 6.63
CA PRO A 136 -12.04 1.45 7.08
C PRO A 136 -10.55 1.43 6.71
N ALA A 137 -9.92 0.25 6.65
CA ALA A 137 -8.53 0.15 6.24
C ALA A 137 -8.31 0.50 4.76
N LEU A 138 -9.21 0.04 3.88
CA LEU A 138 -9.15 0.39 2.45
C LEU A 138 -9.44 1.87 2.19
N ALA A 139 -10.34 2.47 2.96
CA ALA A 139 -10.59 3.91 2.92
C ALA A 139 -9.30 4.69 3.26
N PHE A 140 -8.61 4.30 4.34
CA PHE A 140 -7.32 4.89 4.71
C PHE A 140 -6.27 4.79 3.59
N ALA A 141 -6.13 3.63 2.94
CA ALA A 141 -5.17 3.48 1.86
C ALA A 141 -5.53 4.32 0.61
N THR A 142 -6.82 4.56 0.38
CA THR A 142 -7.31 5.39 -0.72
C THR A 142 -7.06 6.88 -0.43
N GLU A 143 -7.28 7.33 0.79
CA GLU A 143 -6.99 8.70 1.22
C GLU A 143 -5.48 9.00 1.22
N ASN A 144 -4.65 8.02 1.61
CA ASN A 144 -3.19 8.14 1.62
C ASN A 144 -2.52 7.77 0.29
N GLN A 145 -3.31 7.68 -0.79
CA GLN A 145 -2.82 7.47 -2.15
C GLN A 145 -2.13 8.71 -2.73
N ASP A 146 -1.84 9.73 -1.91
CA ASP A 146 -1.14 10.97 -2.29
C ASP A 146 0.04 10.65 -3.24
N THR A 147 -0.14 11.06 -4.51
CA THR A 147 0.77 10.80 -5.61
C THR A 147 2.02 11.65 -5.43
N ARG A 148 3.20 11.02 -5.46
CA ARG A 148 4.47 11.76 -5.45
C ARG A 148 4.77 12.30 -6.85
N PHE A 149 4.62 13.60 -7.02
CA PHE A 149 5.12 14.32 -8.18
C PHE A 149 6.53 14.84 -7.89
N ASN A 150 7.53 14.27 -8.58
CA ASN A 150 8.90 14.77 -8.55
C ASN A 150 9.14 15.61 -9.79
N PHE A 151 9.63 16.82 -9.64
CA PHE A 151 10.03 17.68 -10.75
C PHE A 151 11.27 18.49 -10.37
N PHE A 152 12.05 18.88 -11.38
CA PHE A 152 13.20 19.73 -11.19
C PHE A 152 12.77 21.18 -11.03
N ILE A 153 13.41 21.88 -10.09
CA ILE A 153 13.22 23.32 -9.87
C ILE A 153 14.56 24.05 -10.04
N SER A 154 14.49 25.31 -10.46
CA SER A 154 15.68 26.16 -10.56
C SER A 154 16.20 26.53 -9.16
N PRO A 155 17.48 26.92 -9.03
CA PRO A 155 18.02 27.43 -7.76
C PRO A 155 17.24 28.63 -7.20
N GLU A 156 16.66 29.47 -8.07
CA GLU A 156 15.83 30.60 -7.66
C GLU A 156 14.49 30.16 -7.05
N HIS A 157 13.83 29.18 -7.67
CA HIS A 157 12.61 28.58 -7.12
C HIS A 157 12.87 27.94 -5.74
N ALA A 158 14.00 27.26 -5.58
CA ALA A 158 14.38 26.68 -4.30
C ALA A 158 14.56 27.76 -3.22
N LYS A 159 15.32 28.81 -3.52
CA LYS A 159 15.51 29.97 -2.62
C LYS A 159 14.18 30.63 -2.23
N TYR A 160 13.27 30.79 -3.19
CA TYR A 160 11.96 31.37 -2.93
C TYR A 160 11.11 30.50 -2.00
N LEU A 161 11.05 29.19 -2.25
CA LEU A 161 10.32 28.25 -1.41
C LEU A 161 10.91 28.16 0.00
N ASP A 162 12.23 28.33 0.14
CA ASP A 162 12.91 28.42 1.44
C ASP A 162 12.53 29.65 2.22
N TRP A 163 12.52 30.81 1.55
CA TRP A 163 12.07 32.05 2.15
C TRP A 163 10.61 31.95 2.61
N ILE A 164 9.71 31.39 1.77
CA ILE A 164 8.30 31.15 2.15
C ILE A 164 8.21 30.30 3.41
N ALA A 165 8.99 29.22 3.49
CA ALA A 165 8.95 28.31 4.62
C ALA A 165 9.38 28.96 5.94
N GLN A 166 10.40 29.83 5.87
CA GLN A 166 10.90 30.56 7.03
C GLN A 166 9.98 31.71 7.46
N THR A 167 9.47 32.50 6.50
CA THR A 167 8.67 33.70 6.80
C THR A 167 7.24 33.36 7.21
N TYR A 168 6.60 32.39 6.55
CA TYR A 168 5.17 32.09 6.75
C TYR A 168 4.92 30.81 7.56
N LYS A 169 5.99 30.17 8.08
CA LYS A 169 5.91 28.90 8.83
C LYS A 169 5.10 27.82 8.10
N MET A 170 5.28 27.74 6.79
CA MET A 170 4.52 26.86 5.90
C MET A 170 5.47 26.00 5.08
N SER A 171 5.25 24.68 4.99
CA SER A 171 6.15 23.84 4.19
C SER A 171 6.05 24.17 2.70
N ARG A 172 7.15 23.92 1.96
CA ARG A 172 7.22 24.12 0.50
C ARG A 172 6.07 23.41 -0.22
N SER A 173 5.78 22.16 0.17
CA SER A 173 4.71 21.34 -0.42
C SER A 173 3.30 21.91 -0.15
N VAL A 174 3.06 22.46 1.05
CA VAL A 174 1.77 23.10 1.37
C VAL A 174 1.57 24.35 0.55
N TYR A 175 2.63 25.16 0.37
CA TYR A 175 2.58 26.35 -0.46
C TYR A 175 2.29 26.02 -1.93
N LEU A 176 3.03 25.05 -2.50
CA LEU A 176 2.81 24.60 -3.88
C LEU A 176 1.39 24.05 -4.09
N ARG A 177 0.88 23.24 -3.15
CA ARG A 177 -0.50 22.74 -3.20
C ARG A 177 -1.52 23.87 -3.22
N ARG A 178 -1.32 24.92 -2.41
CA ARG A 178 -2.19 26.10 -2.40
C ARG A 178 -2.18 26.86 -3.72
N LEU A 179 -1.01 26.99 -4.36
CA LEU A 179 -0.92 27.60 -5.68
C LEU A 179 -1.67 26.80 -6.73
N ILE A 180 -1.49 25.48 -6.73
CA ILE A 180 -2.19 24.57 -7.65
C ILE A 180 -3.70 24.67 -7.44
N ASN A 181 -4.19 24.54 -6.20
CA ASN A 181 -5.63 24.64 -5.90
C ASN A 181 -6.21 25.98 -6.34
N LYS A 182 -5.51 27.09 -6.06
CA LYS A 182 -5.94 28.42 -6.49
C LYS A 182 -6.04 28.54 -8.02
N GLU A 183 -5.16 27.87 -8.75
CA GLU A 183 -5.19 27.87 -10.21
C GLU A 183 -6.29 26.96 -10.75
N MET A 184 -6.51 25.79 -10.13
CA MET A 184 -7.64 24.91 -10.42
C MET A 184 -8.98 25.62 -10.24
N ASP A 185 -9.14 26.39 -9.16
CA ASP A 185 -10.37 27.15 -8.91
C ASP A 185 -10.65 28.18 -10.01
N LYS A 186 -9.61 28.78 -10.59
CA LYS A 186 -9.76 29.72 -11.72
C LYS A 186 -10.05 29.00 -13.03
N MET A 187 -9.43 27.85 -13.24
CA MET A 187 -9.54 27.05 -14.45
C MET A 187 -10.70 26.04 -14.39
N ALA A 188 -11.57 26.13 -13.37
CA ALA A 188 -12.62 25.14 -13.11
C ALA A 188 -13.54 24.88 -14.31
N GLU A 189 -13.83 25.92 -15.12
CA GLU A 189 -14.63 25.80 -16.34
C GLU A 189 -13.90 25.09 -17.49
N GLU A 190 -12.58 25.28 -17.62
CA GLU A 190 -11.76 24.64 -18.66
C GLU A 190 -11.38 23.21 -18.28
N PHE A 191 -11.07 22.98 -17.00
CA PHE A 191 -10.72 21.68 -16.44
C PHE A 191 -11.93 20.71 -16.48
N SER A 192 -13.15 21.21 -16.25
CA SER A 192 -14.38 20.41 -16.31
C SER A 192 -14.74 19.86 -17.70
N MET A 193 -14.13 20.35 -18.80
CA MET A 193 -14.46 19.95 -20.18
C MET A 193 -13.46 18.96 -20.80
N SER A 194 -12.37 18.63 -20.11
CA SER A 194 -11.29 17.79 -20.65
C SER A 194 -11.01 16.48 -19.90
N ASP A 195 -11.67 16.23 -18.76
CA ASP A 195 -11.24 15.18 -17.81
C ASP A 195 -11.66 13.72 -18.14
N LEU A 196 -11.82 13.38 -19.42
CA LEU A 196 -11.93 11.99 -19.89
C LEU A 196 -11.18 11.81 -21.22
N ILE A 197 -9.85 11.85 -21.18
CA ILE A 197 -9.00 11.18 -22.16
C ILE A 197 -7.97 10.34 -21.44
#